data_AF-A0A0C3NMB2-F1
#
_entry.id   AF-A0A0C3NMB2-F1
#
_cell.length_a   1.000
_cell.length_b   1.000
_cell.length_c   1.000
_cell.angle_alpha   90.00
_cell.angle_beta   90.00
_cell.angle_gamma   90.00
#
_symmetry.space_group_name_H-M   'P 1'
#
loop_
_entity.id
_entity.type
_entity.pdbx_description
1 polymer ?
#
loop_
_entity_poly.entity_id
_entity_poly.type
_entity_poly.pdbx_seq_one_letter_code
_entity_poly.pdbx_strand_id
1 'polypeptide(L)'
;MTHGFEAGSEEQFGMMKKFVMDQAKTTKHNKRIHAIWFCIPLNESHRMVTAAEKKFFDQCDTGHVPVIVLLTKTDVLALDAFLELVDDNLSENDAVEGVAEVERRNLKDCFVKVKGWLNELRFPPHDYLAGMDNEGADCTTLLKCTANALSEEGLQQLLISTQQSNLGLCMEFAITK
;
A
#
# COMPACT_ATOMS: atom_id res chain seq x y z
N MET A 1 -6.06 -18.34 -1.12
CA MET A 1 -4.69 -17.79 -1.12
C MET A 1 -4.52 -16.94 -2.37
N THR A 2 -4.53 -15.61 -2.22
CA THR A 2 -4.01 -14.70 -3.25
C THR A 2 -2.50 -14.76 -3.15
N HIS A 3 -1.83 -15.29 -4.17
CA HIS A 3 -0.37 -15.24 -4.23
C HIS A 3 0.03 -13.81 -4.58
N GLY A 4 0.97 -13.24 -3.82
CA GLY A 4 1.63 -11.99 -4.19
C GLY A 4 2.36 -12.16 -5.52
N PHE A 5 2.58 -11.06 -6.23
CA PHE A 5 3.24 -11.06 -7.52
C PHE A 5 4.32 -9.99 -7.56
N GLU A 6 5.52 -10.40 -7.96
CA GLU A 6 6.65 -9.52 -8.16
C GLU A 6 6.92 -9.46 -9.67
N ALA A 7 6.76 -8.27 -10.25
CA ALA A 7 6.87 -8.04 -11.69
C ALA A 7 8.34 -7.97 -12.13
N GLY A 8 9.10 -9.06 -11.95
CA GLY A 8 10.51 -9.11 -12.31
C GLY A 8 10.75 -9.26 -13.82
N SER A 9 9.83 -9.92 -14.54
CA SER A 9 9.95 -10.15 -15.99
C SER A 9 8.74 -9.66 -16.81
N GLU A 10 8.96 -9.48 -18.12
CA GLU A 10 7.93 -9.09 -19.10
C GLU A 10 6.78 -10.09 -19.15
N GLU A 11 7.11 -11.39 -19.11
CA GLU A 11 6.15 -12.50 -19.13
C GLU A 11 5.29 -12.53 -17.87
N GLN A 12 5.94 -12.37 -16.71
CA GLN A 12 5.27 -12.24 -15.43
C GLN A 12 4.28 -11.07 -15.49
N PHE A 13 4.72 -9.90 -15.94
CA PHE A 13 3.85 -8.72 -16.04
C PHE A 13 2.65 -8.99 -16.97
N GLY A 14 2.88 -9.65 -18.11
CA GLY A 14 1.81 -10.04 -19.03
C GLY A 14 0.75 -10.94 -18.37
N MET A 15 1.19 -11.93 -17.59
CA MET A 15 0.28 -12.79 -16.83
C MET A 15 -0.52 -12.02 -15.78
N MET A 16 0.14 -11.16 -15.01
CA MET A 16 -0.53 -10.34 -13.99
C MET A 16 -1.53 -9.38 -14.61
N LYS A 17 -1.14 -8.64 -15.65
CA LYS A 17 -2.02 -7.73 -16.38
C LYS A 17 -3.26 -8.46 -16.90
N LYS A 18 -3.08 -9.63 -17.52
CA LYS A 18 -4.19 -10.44 -18.01
C LYS A 18 -5.12 -10.86 -16.87
N PHE A 19 -4.56 -11.36 -15.77
CA PHE A 19 -5.34 -11.75 -14.59
C PHE A 19 -6.18 -10.59 -14.04
N VAL A 20 -5.56 -9.42 -13.83
CA VAL A 20 -6.25 -8.22 -13.34
C VAL A 20 -7.36 -7.80 -14.29
N MET A 21 -7.07 -7.73 -15.59
CA MET A 21 -8.07 -7.31 -16.59
C MET A 21 -9.24 -8.29 -16.70
N ASP A 22 -8.97 -9.59 -16.69
CA ASP A 22 -9.99 -10.64 -16.78
C ASP A 22 -10.87 -10.65 -15.53
N GLN A 23 -10.26 -10.54 -14.35
CA GLN A 23 -10.96 -10.62 -13.07
C GLN A 23 -11.60 -9.29 -12.67
N ALA A 24 -11.14 -8.14 -13.15
CA ALA A 24 -11.82 -6.87 -12.94
C ALA A 24 -13.15 -6.79 -13.70
N LYS A 25 -13.22 -7.45 -14.87
CA LYS A 25 -14.36 -7.39 -15.81
C LYS A 25 -15.35 -8.56 -15.69
N THR A 26 -15.06 -9.55 -14.85
CA THR A 26 -15.95 -10.71 -14.69
C THR A 26 -17.26 -10.33 -14.00
N THR A 27 -18.38 -10.85 -14.51
CA THR A 27 -19.71 -10.64 -13.92
C THR A 27 -19.97 -11.51 -12.69
N LYS A 28 -19.11 -12.52 -12.44
CA LYS A 28 -19.21 -13.40 -11.27
C LYS A 28 -18.57 -12.73 -10.06
N HIS A 29 -19.38 -12.15 -9.17
CA HIS A 29 -18.90 -11.44 -7.97
C HIS A 29 -17.86 -12.21 -7.16
N ASN A 30 -18.04 -13.52 -6.95
CA ASN A 30 -17.08 -14.33 -6.19
C ASN A 30 -15.75 -14.61 -6.90
N LYS A 31 -15.63 -14.27 -8.18
CA LYS A 31 -14.38 -14.34 -8.97
C LYS A 31 -13.81 -12.96 -9.27
N ARG A 32 -14.58 -11.91 -9.03
CA ARG A 32 -14.19 -10.53 -9.32
C ARG A 32 -13.21 -10.02 -8.29
N ILE A 33 -12.18 -9.31 -8.76
CA ILE A 33 -11.34 -8.51 -7.87
C ILE A 33 -12.10 -7.22 -7.55
N HIS A 34 -12.24 -6.92 -6.27
CA HIS A 34 -13.00 -5.75 -5.80
C HIS A 34 -12.11 -4.56 -5.46
N ALA A 35 -10.86 -4.80 -5.09
CA ALA A 35 -9.84 -3.78 -4.84
C ALA A 35 -8.45 -4.39 -5.05
N ILE A 36 -7.47 -3.54 -5.37
CA ILE A 36 -6.07 -3.91 -5.49
C ILE A 36 -5.27 -3.10 -4.49
N TRP A 37 -4.52 -3.77 -3.62
CA TRP A 37 -3.49 -3.15 -2.81
C TRP A 37 -2.14 -3.33 -3.51
N PHE A 38 -1.55 -2.23 -3.95
CA PHE A 38 -0.30 -2.21 -4.71
C PHE A 38 0.85 -1.79 -3.80
N CYS A 39 1.71 -2.72 -3.42
CA CYS A 39 2.81 -2.46 -2.48
C CYS A 39 4.05 -1.91 -3.20
N ILE A 40 4.58 -0.78 -2.72
CA ILE A 40 5.87 -0.21 -3.15
C ILE A 40 6.80 -0.18 -1.94
N PRO A 41 7.92 -0.91 -1.94
CA PRO A 41 8.85 -0.90 -0.83
C PRO A 41 9.74 0.34 -0.85
N LEU A 42 9.89 1.04 0.29
CA LEU A 42 10.67 2.26 0.41
C LEU A 42 12.18 2.04 0.48
N ASN A 43 12.63 0.80 0.70
CA ASN A 43 14.06 0.45 0.70
C ASN A 43 14.74 0.57 -0.67
N GLU A 44 13.95 0.76 -1.74
CA GLU A 44 14.41 1.11 -3.07
C GLU A 44 14.22 2.61 -3.36
N SER A 45 14.35 3.47 -2.34
CA SER A 45 14.13 4.92 -2.45
C SER A 45 14.90 5.57 -3.62
N HIS A 46 16.08 5.07 -3.94
CA HIS A 46 16.89 5.50 -5.09
C HIS A 46 16.30 5.09 -6.47
N ARG A 47 15.35 4.16 -6.49
CA ARG A 47 14.51 3.72 -7.61
C ARG A 47 13.03 3.87 -7.25
N MET A 48 12.68 4.96 -6.56
CA MET A 48 11.38 5.26 -5.95
C MET A 48 10.16 4.90 -6.81
N VAL A 49 10.31 4.88 -8.13
CA VAL A 49 9.46 4.08 -9.00
C VAL A 49 10.27 3.30 -10.05
N THR A 50 10.13 1.98 -10.06
CA THR A 50 10.71 1.08 -11.05
C THR A 50 9.95 1.13 -12.39
N ALA A 51 10.59 0.62 -13.45
CA ALA A 51 9.93 0.46 -14.75
C ALA A 51 8.67 -0.41 -14.65
N ALA A 52 8.58 -1.32 -13.67
CA ALA A 52 7.45 -2.21 -13.49
C ALA A 52 6.20 -1.48 -12.97
N GLU A 53 6.33 -0.63 -11.94
CA GLU A 53 5.19 0.17 -11.48
C GLU A 53 4.74 1.14 -12.58
N LYS A 54 5.67 1.79 -13.29
CA LYS A 54 5.31 2.64 -14.45
C LYS A 54 4.45 1.92 -15.44
N LYS A 55 4.91 0.73 -15.81
CA LYS A 55 4.22 -0.10 -16.78
C LYS A 55 2.83 -0.51 -16.30
N PHE A 56 2.67 -0.81 -15.01
CA PHE A 56 1.36 -1.11 -14.43
C PHE A 56 0.42 0.08 -14.58
N PHE A 57 0.79 1.24 -14.04
CA PHE A 57 -0.07 2.42 -13.99
C PHE A 57 -0.22 3.13 -15.35
N ASP A 58 0.63 2.84 -16.35
CA ASP A 58 0.43 3.32 -17.73
C ASP A 58 -0.39 2.36 -18.60
N GLN A 59 -0.35 1.05 -18.33
CA GLN A 59 -0.87 0.05 -19.28
C GLN A 59 -1.99 -0.84 -18.72
N CYS A 60 -2.21 -0.87 -17.41
CA CYS A 60 -3.19 -1.74 -16.77
C CYS A 60 -4.45 -0.95 -16.42
N ASP A 61 -5.43 -0.97 -17.33
CA ASP A 61 -6.77 -0.47 -17.06
C ASP A 61 -7.52 -1.44 -16.13
N THR A 62 -7.62 -1.08 -14.85
CA THR A 62 -8.33 -1.84 -13.82
C THR A 62 -9.84 -1.59 -13.84
N GLY A 63 -10.34 -0.74 -14.74
CA GLY A 63 -11.76 -0.37 -14.84
C GLY A 63 -12.26 0.27 -13.54
N HIS A 64 -13.27 -0.36 -12.93
CA HIS A 64 -13.87 0.10 -11.67
C HIS A 64 -13.16 -0.44 -10.42
N VAL A 65 -12.10 -1.22 -10.57
CA VAL A 65 -11.38 -1.79 -9.43
C VAL A 65 -10.38 -0.74 -8.92
N PRO A 66 -10.56 -0.21 -7.69
CA PRO A 66 -9.64 0.77 -7.13
C PRO A 66 -8.28 0.16 -6.88
N VAL A 67 -7.24 0.93 -7.16
CA VAL A 67 -5.85 0.61 -6.82
C VAL A 67 -5.39 1.55 -5.70
N ILE A 68 -5.03 0.98 -4.56
CA ILE A 68 -4.54 1.71 -3.39
C ILE A 68 -3.06 1.37 -3.22
N VAL A 69 -2.20 2.39 -3.22
CA VAL A 69 -0.76 2.20 -3.07
C VAL A 69 -0.40 2.11 -1.60
N LEU A 70 0.34 1.05 -1.22
CA LEU A 70 0.86 0.85 0.12
C LEU A 70 2.38 1.02 0.08
N LEU A 71 2.88 2.06 0.71
CA LEU A 71 4.31 2.23 0.94
C LEU A 71 4.71 1.34 2.12
N THR A 72 5.60 0.39 1.86
CA THR A 72 6.05 -0.63 2.82
C THR A 72 7.54 -0.49 3.13
N LYS A 73 8.04 -1.24 4.11
CA LYS A 73 9.44 -1.20 4.56
C LYS A 73 9.90 0.20 4.96
N THR A 74 9.11 0.87 5.80
CA THR A 74 9.44 2.20 6.31
C THR A 74 10.60 2.14 7.31
N ASP A 75 10.84 0.98 7.92
CA ASP A 75 11.97 0.65 8.79
C ASP A 75 13.34 0.94 8.17
N VAL A 76 13.47 0.84 6.84
CA VAL A 76 14.72 1.19 6.16
C VAL A 76 15.02 2.69 6.20
N LEU A 77 13.99 3.53 6.30
CA LEU A 77 14.17 4.97 6.45
C LEU A 77 14.78 5.34 7.79
N ALA A 78 14.53 4.56 8.85
CA ALA A 78 15.16 4.76 10.15
C ALA A 78 16.67 4.48 10.09
N LEU A 79 17.07 3.44 9.37
CA LEU A 79 18.49 3.13 9.14
C LEU A 79 19.18 4.20 8.29
N ASP A 80 18.55 4.62 7.20
CA ASP A 80 19.07 5.70 6.34
C ASP A 80 19.21 7.02 7.12
N ALA A 81 18.20 7.35 7.94
CA ALA A 81 18.22 8.54 8.80
C ALA A 81 19.35 8.51 9.83
N PHE A 82 19.61 7.35 10.44
CA PHE A 82 20.71 7.18 11.38
C PHE A 82 22.06 7.38 10.70
N LEU A 83 22.26 6.76 9.53
CA LEU A 83 23.49 6.92 8.74
C LEU A 83 23.71 8.36 8.29
N GLU A 84 22.65 9.06 7.86
CA GLU A 84 22.70 10.48 7.48
C GLU A 84 23.21 11.35 8.64
N LEU A 85 22.68 11.14 9.86
CA LEU A 85 23.08 11.91 11.04
C LEU A 85 24.52 11.61 11.49
N VAL A 86 24.98 10.36 11.36
CA VAL A 86 26.37 9.99 11.65
C VAL A 86 27.34 10.61 10.63
N ASP A 87 26.97 10.61 9.35
CA ASP A 87 27.76 11.26 8.28
C ASP A 87 27.84 12.79 8.47
N ASP A 88 26.81 13.40 9.08
CA ASP A 88 26.80 14.82 9.47
C ASP A 88 27.64 15.13 10.73
N ASN A 89 28.48 14.19 11.20
CA ASN A 89 29.36 14.29 12.38
C ASN A 89 28.62 14.48 13.71
N LEU A 90 27.35 14.09 13.81
CA LEU A 90 26.69 14.01 15.11
C LEU A 90 27.24 12.83 15.92
N SER A 91 27.25 12.98 17.24
CA SER A 91 27.56 11.85 18.11
C SER A 91 26.47 10.77 17.95
N GLU A 92 26.81 9.50 18.16
CA GLU A 92 25.82 8.41 18.08
C GLU A 92 24.60 8.67 18.97
N ASN A 93 24.81 9.32 20.12
CA ASN A 93 23.75 9.62 21.08
C ASN A 93 22.82 10.74 20.58
N ASP A 94 23.37 11.79 19.97
CA ASP A 94 22.58 12.88 19.36
C ASP A 94 21.89 12.40 18.07
N ALA A 95 22.52 11.49 17.33
CA ALA A 95 21.93 10.85 16.15
C ALA A 95 20.69 10.04 16.53
N VAL A 96 20.74 9.23 17.60
CA VAL A 96 19.58 8.47 18.10
C VAL A 96 18.39 9.39 18.43
N GLU A 97 18.63 10.57 19.01
CA GLU A 97 17.56 11.54 19.30
C GLU A 97 16.97 12.17 18.03
N GLY A 98 17.79 12.35 16.98
CA GLY A 98 17.38 12.95 15.70
C GLY A 98 16.72 11.99 14.70
N VAL A 99 16.94 10.68 14.82
CA VAL A 99 16.48 9.66 13.85
C VAL A 99 14.99 9.78 13.55
N ALA A 100 14.15 9.89 14.58
CA ALA A 100 12.70 9.96 14.38
C ALA A 100 12.26 11.20 13.59
N GLU A 101 12.99 12.31 13.71
CA GLU A 101 12.69 13.54 12.96
C GLU A 101 13.06 13.39 11.49
N VAL A 102 14.26 12.88 11.22
CA VAL A 102 14.80 12.65 9.88
C VAL A 102 14.02 11.56 9.15
N GLU A 103 13.71 10.46 9.82
CA GLU A 103 12.87 9.37 9.28
C GLU A 103 11.51 9.92 8.84
N ARG A 104 10.82 10.67 9.70
CA ARG A 104 9.52 11.29 9.38
C ARG A 104 9.62 12.24 8.19
N ARG A 105 10.72 13.00 8.08
CA ARG A 105 10.98 13.89 6.94
C ARG A 105 11.20 13.09 5.67
N ASN A 106 12.05 12.07 5.71
CA ASN A 106 12.39 11.22 4.58
C ASN A 106 11.15 10.46 4.07
N LEU A 107 10.31 9.96 4.99
CA LEU A 107 9.03 9.34 4.65
C LEU A 107 8.11 10.34 3.92
N LYS A 108 7.97 11.55 4.46
CA LYS A 108 7.13 12.59 3.86
C LYS A 108 7.63 12.97 2.46
N ASP A 109 8.93 13.13 2.28
CA ASP A 109 9.54 13.50 1.00
C ASP A 109 9.38 12.37 -0.03
N CYS A 110 9.58 11.12 0.37
CA CYS A 110 9.30 9.96 -0.47
C CYS A 110 7.82 9.89 -0.87
N PHE A 111 6.92 10.10 0.09
CA PHE A 111 5.47 10.09 -0.16
C PHE A 111 5.06 11.14 -1.20
N VAL A 112 5.57 12.37 -1.07
CA VAL A 112 5.29 13.45 -2.02
C VAL A 112 5.82 13.11 -3.42
N LYS A 113 7.03 12.57 -3.52
CA LYS A 113 7.64 12.18 -4.80
C LYS A 113 6.86 11.06 -5.48
N VAL A 114 6.56 9.97 -4.77
CA VAL A 114 5.80 8.83 -5.31
C VAL A 114 4.42 9.27 -5.76
N LYS A 115 3.71 10.04 -4.95
CA LYS A 115 2.38 10.58 -5.31
C LYS A 115 2.44 11.50 -6.51
N GLY A 116 3.40 12.41 -6.54
CA GLY A 116 3.60 13.33 -7.66
C GLY A 116 3.86 12.59 -8.97
N TRP A 117 4.64 11.52 -8.94
CA TRP A 117 4.94 10.74 -10.14
C TRP A 117 3.77 9.86 -10.58
N LEU A 118 3.13 9.14 -9.65
CA LEU A 118 2.07 8.19 -9.95
C LEU A 118 0.78 8.85 -10.44
N ASN A 119 0.52 10.08 -9.97
CA ASN A 119 -0.65 10.85 -10.39
C ASN A 119 -0.56 11.37 -11.83
N GLU A 120 0.63 11.43 -12.43
CA GLU A 120 0.84 11.86 -13.81
C GLU A 120 0.70 10.71 -14.82
N LEU A 121 0.53 9.48 -14.34
CA LEU A 121 0.37 8.32 -15.20
C LEU A 121 -1.07 8.16 -15.67
N ARG A 122 -1.24 7.32 -16.70
CA ARG A 122 -2.53 7.15 -17.38
C ARG A 122 -3.65 6.64 -16.46
N PHE A 123 -3.31 5.75 -15.52
CA PHE A 123 -4.24 5.16 -14.57
C PHE A 123 -3.72 5.41 -13.16
N PRO A 124 -3.96 6.59 -12.56
CA PRO A 124 -3.40 6.92 -11.26
C PRO A 124 -4.05 6.09 -10.13
N PRO A 125 -3.32 5.85 -9.01
CA PRO A 125 -3.90 5.27 -7.80
C PRO A 125 -5.07 6.09 -7.26
N HIS A 126 -6.00 5.41 -6.60
CA HIS A 126 -7.12 6.04 -5.91
C HIS A 126 -6.70 6.66 -4.58
N ASP A 127 -5.75 6.02 -3.89
CA ASP A 127 -5.24 6.51 -2.61
C ASP A 127 -3.85 5.94 -2.29
N TYR A 128 -3.22 6.49 -1.26
CA TYR A 128 -1.86 6.19 -0.82
C TYR A 128 -1.80 6.06 0.69
N LEU A 129 -1.21 4.97 1.19
CA LEU A 129 -1.02 4.71 2.62
C LEU A 129 0.45 4.36 2.91
N ALA A 130 0.89 4.64 4.14
CA ALA A 130 2.22 4.31 4.64
C ALA A 130 2.13 3.96 6.14
N GLY A 131 3.21 3.39 6.70
CA GLY A 131 3.33 3.12 8.14
C GLY A 131 2.47 1.97 8.66
N MET A 132 2.16 1.00 7.79
CA MET A 132 1.38 -0.20 8.11
C MET A 132 2.22 -1.37 8.66
N ASP A 133 3.52 -1.16 8.81
CA ASP A 133 4.55 -2.12 9.22
C ASP A 133 4.84 -2.12 10.73
N ASN A 134 4.21 -1.23 11.50
CA ASN A 134 4.38 -1.16 12.95
C ASN A 134 3.64 -2.30 13.67
N GLU A 135 4.27 -2.89 14.70
CA GLU A 135 3.60 -3.84 15.60
C GLU A 135 2.40 -3.16 16.28
N GLY A 136 1.20 -3.73 16.10
CA GLY A 136 -0.04 -3.15 16.61
C GLY A 136 -0.69 -2.10 15.71
N ALA A 137 -0.20 -1.89 14.49
CA ALA A 137 -0.86 -1.04 13.51
C ALA A 137 -2.28 -1.55 13.21
N ASP A 138 -3.26 -0.67 13.38
CA ASP A 138 -4.66 -0.98 13.12
C ASP A 138 -4.94 -0.93 11.61
N CYS A 139 -5.41 -2.06 11.05
CA CYS A 139 -5.89 -2.18 9.68
C CYS A 139 -7.08 -1.25 9.36
N THR A 140 -7.69 -0.62 10.37
CA THR A 140 -8.79 0.34 10.20
C THR A 140 -8.50 1.40 9.15
N THR A 141 -7.28 1.94 9.07
CA THR A 141 -6.95 2.97 8.07
C THR A 141 -7.02 2.40 6.65
N LEU A 142 -6.45 1.21 6.42
CA LEU A 142 -6.52 0.50 5.14
C LEU A 142 -7.94 0.12 4.77
N LEU A 143 -8.72 -0.38 5.74
CA LEU A 143 -10.10 -0.80 5.53
C LEU A 143 -11.01 0.40 5.22
N LYS A 144 -10.83 1.53 5.92
CA LYS A 144 -11.55 2.78 5.64
C LYS A 144 -11.20 3.33 4.26
N CYS A 145 -9.91 3.38 3.94
CA CYS A 145 -9.43 3.78 2.62
C CYS A 145 -10.02 2.88 1.52
N THR A 146 -9.99 1.57 1.71
CA THR A 146 -10.57 0.60 0.78
C THR A 146 -12.07 0.79 0.62
N ALA A 147 -12.81 0.93 1.73
CA ALA A 147 -14.25 1.18 1.70
C ALA A 147 -14.57 2.46 0.92
N ASN A 148 -13.85 3.55 1.17
CA ASN A 148 -14.06 4.83 0.49
C ASN A 148 -13.74 4.78 -1.01
N ALA A 149 -12.78 3.94 -1.41
CA ALA A 149 -12.34 3.81 -2.80
C ALA A 149 -13.25 2.89 -3.65
N LEU A 150 -14.04 2.01 -3.02
CA LEU A 150 -14.97 1.13 -3.73
C LEU A 150 -16.08 1.94 -4.40
N SER A 151 -16.34 1.71 -5.69
CA SER A 151 -17.40 2.41 -6.43
C SER A 151 -18.82 1.87 -6.18
N GLU A 152 -18.93 0.64 -5.64
CA GLU A 152 -20.20 -0.05 -5.45
C GLU A 152 -20.64 0.00 -3.98
N GLU A 153 -21.73 0.70 -3.69
CA GLU A 153 -22.27 0.86 -2.33
C GLU A 153 -22.53 -0.48 -1.64
N GLY A 154 -23.02 -1.49 -2.39
CA GLY A 154 -23.23 -2.83 -1.84
C GLY A 154 -21.93 -3.49 -1.36
N LEU A 155 -20.81 -3.28 -2.05
CA LEU A 155 -19.51 -3.80 -1.62
C LEU A 155 -18.96 -3.02 -0.43
N GLN A 156 -19.19 -1.69 -0.39
CA GLN A 156 -18.84 -0.86 0.76
C GLN A 156 -19.57 -1.35 2.02
N GLN A 157 -20.89 -1.51 1.93
CA GLN A 157 -21.71 -1.98 3.05
C GLN A 157 -21.30 -3.40 3.47
N LEU A 158 -21.07 -4.31 2.53
CA LEU A 158 -20.62 -5.67 2.83
C LEU A 158 -19.29 -5.67 3.59
N LEU A 159 -18.32 -4.85 3.17
CA LEU A 159 -17.03 -4.71 3.85
C LEU A 159 -17.23 -4.18 5.28
N ILE A 160 -17.98 -3.10 5.44
CA ILE A 160 -18.25 -2.47 6.76
C ILE A 160 -18.95 -3.45 7.70
N SER A 161 -20.02 -4.10 7.24
CA SER A 161 -20.80 -5.04 8.06
C SER A 161 -19.96 -6.25 8.48
N THR A 162 -19.09 -6.76 7.60
CA THR A 162 -18.20 -7.88 7.94
C THR A 162 -17.24 -7.50 9.07
N GLN A 163 -16.69 -6.28 9.05
CA GLN A 163 -15.81 -5.80 10.13
C GLN A 163 -16.57 -5.61 11.45
N GLN A 164 -17.80 -5.08 11.40
CA GLN A 164 -18.65 -4.94 12.59
C GLN A 164 -19.02 -6.29 13.21
N SER A 165 -19.38 -7.28 12.40
CA SER A 165 -19.68 -8.64 12.88
C SER A 165 -18.45 -9.30 13.51
N ASN A 166 -17.28 -9.17 12.90
CA ASN A 166 -16.03 -9.70 13.47
C ASN A 166 -15.74 -9.08 14.84
N LEU A 167 -15.90 -7.77 14.98
CA LEU A 167 -15.72 -7.08 16.27
C LEU A 167 -16.72 -7.57 17.31
N GLY A 168 -18.00 -7.70 16.94
CA GLY A 168 -19.05 -8.22 17.82
C GLY A 168 -18.73 -9.62 18.35
N LEU A 169 -18.31 -10.52 17.46
CA LEU A 169 -17.87 -11.86 17.85
C LEU A 169 -16.65 -11.81 18.79
N CYS A 170 -15.65 -10.99 18.48
CA CYS A 170 -14.48 -10.81 19.35
C CYS A 170 -14.88 -10.36 20.77
N MET A 171 -15.85 -9.45 20.89
CA MET A 171 -16.37 -8.98 22.18
C MET A 171 -17.12 -10.09 22.92
N GLU A 172 -17.98 -10.85 22.24
CA GLU A 172 -18.71 -11.97 22.83
C GLU A 172 -17.75 -13.02 23.42
N PHE A 173 -16.70 -13.40 22.67
CA PHE A 173 -15.69 -14.35 23.13
C PHE A 173 -14.79 -13.80 24.24
N ALA A 174 -14.61 -12.48 24.33
CA ALA A 174 -13.86 -11.84 25.40
C ALA A 174 -14.66 -11.79 26.73
N ILE A 175 -15.99 -11.77 26.67
CA ILE A 175 -16.88 -11.73 27.84
C ILE A 175 -17.19 -13.15 28.36
N THR A 176 -17.16 -14.16 27.49
CA THR A 176 -17.41 -15.57 27.84
C THR A 176 -16.18 -16.32 28.36
N LYS A 177 -15.08 -15.60 28.65
CA LYS A 177 -13.82 -16.13 29.16
C LYS A 177 -13.40 -15.43 30.44
#